data_AF-X1TYG0-F1
#
_entry.id   AF-X1TYG0-F1
#
_cell.length_a   1.000
_cell.length_b   1.000
_cell.length_c   1.000
_cell.angle_alpha   90.00
_cell.angle_beta   90.00
_cell.angle_gamma   90.00
#
_symmetry.space_group_name_H-M   'P 1'
#
loop_
_entity.id
_entity.type
_entity.pdbx_description
1 polymer ?
#
loop_
_entity_poly.entity_id
_entity_poly.type
_entity_poly.pdbx_seq_one_letter_code
_entity_poly.pdbx_strand_id
1 'polypeptide(L)' 'MPASQLRIAMLSVHSCPMGNLGAKDTGGMSVYIRELARELGKQGIWVDIYTRVHDPRDEQILELG' A
#
# COMPACT_ATOMS: atom_id res chain seq x y z
N MET A 1 -15.95 -2.05 25.32
CA MET A 1 -14.84 -1.45 24.54
C MET A 1 -15.00 -1.93 23.11
N PRO A 2 -15.19 -1.08 22.09
CA PRO A 2 -15.10 -1.60 20.73
C PRO A 2 -13.69 -2.17 20.59
N ALA A 3 -13.58 -3.40 20.07
CA ALA A 3 -12.29 -4.02 19.82
C ALA A 3 -11.42 -3.00 19.07
N SER A 4 -10.22 -2.72 19.58
CA SER A 4 -9.28 -1.80 18.95
C SER A 4 -9.20 -2.13 17.46
N GLN A 5 -9.69 -1.23 16.60
CA GLN A 5 -9.66 -1.43 15.16
C GLN A 5 -8.21 -1.73 14.77
N LEU A 6 -7.96 -2.93 14.27
CA LEU A 6 -6.61 -3.39 13.95
C LEU A 6 -6.04 -2.44 12.88
N ARG A 7 -4.84 -1.90 13.14
CA ARG A 7 -4.12 -1.02 12.21
C ARG A 7 -2.80 -1.67 11.83
N ILE A 8 -2.52 -1.75 10.54
CA ILE A 8 -1.34 -2.39 9.98
C ILE A 8 -0.54 -1.34 9.20
N ALA A 9 0.76 -1.22 9.51
CA ALA A 9 1.71 -0.48 8.70
C ALA A 9 2.51 -1.48 7.86
N MET A 10 2.39 -1.39 6.52
CA MET A 10 3.16 -2.20 5.58
C MET A 10 4.32 -1.36 5.03
N LEU A 11 5.52 -1.96 4.95
CA LEU A 11 6.71 -1.30 4.42
C LEU A 11 7.12 -1.93 3.09
N SER A 12 7.08 -1.16 2.02
CA SER A 12 7.46 -1.60 0.67
C SER A 12 8.54 -0.68 0.09
N VAL A 13 9.79 -0.93 0.44
CA VAL A 13 10.91 -0.02 0.17
C VAL A 13 11.40 -0.07 -1.29
N HIS A 14 11.36 -1.25 -1.91
CA HIS A 14 11.95 -1.50 -3.23
C HIS A 14 10.91 -1.59 -4.35
N SER A 15 9.70 -2.04 -4.03
CA SER A 15 8.58 -2.16 -4.96
C SER A 15 7.56 -1.07 -4.66
N CYS A 16 7.26 -0.20 -5.63
CA CYS A 16 6.19 0.77 -5.47
C CYS A 16 4.85 0.13 -5.88
N PRO A 17 3.88 -0.03 -4.97
CA PRO A 17 2.56 -0.57 -5.31
C PRO A 17 1.74 0.38 -6.20
N MET A 18 2.14 1.66 -6.27
CA MET A 18 1.54 2.70 -7.11
C MET A 18 2.26 2.90 -8.44
N GLY A 19 3.35 2.17 -8.70
CA GLY A 19 4.03 2.21 -10.00
C GLY A 19 3.10 1.71 -11.12
N ASN A 20 3.35 2.14 -12.36
CA ASN A 20 2.66 1.59 -13.51
C ASN A 20 2.89 0.07 -13.55
N LEU A 21 1.80 -0.72 -13.54
CA LEU A 21 1.85 -2.17 -13.64
C LEU A 21 2.62 -2.58 -14.90
N GLY A 22 3.62 -3.46 -14.74
CA GLY A 22 4.50 -3.88 -15.84
C GLY A 22 5.74 -3.00 -16.06
N ALA A 23 5.95 -1.95 -15.26
CA ALA A 23 7.22 -1.23 -15.20
C ALA A 23 8.28 -2.04 -14.41
N LYS A 24 9.55 -1.62 -14.53
CA LYS A 24 10.76 -2.33 -14.06
C LYS A 24 10.72 -2.80 -12.60
N ASP A 25 9.93 -2.15 -11.74
CA ASP A 25 9.81 -2.43 -10.29
C ASP A 25 8.35 -2.68 -9.81
N THR A 26 7.40 -2.84 -10.76
CA THR A 26 5.97 -3.07 -10.46
C THR A 26 5.54 -4.48 -10.86
N GLY A 27 6.25 -5.48 -10.31
CA GLY A 27 5.99 -6.90 -10.54
C GLY A 27 4.93 -7.51 -9.61
N GLY A 28 5.02 -8.82 -9.39
CA GLY A 28 4.06 -9.57 -8.57
C GLY A 28 3.96 -9.10 -7.11
N MET A 29 5.05 -8.56 -6.53
CA MET A 29 5.03 -8.04 -5.15
C MET A 29 4.19 -6.76 -5.00
N SER A 30 4.27 -5.83 -5.96
CA SER A 30 3.44 -4.62 -5.96
C SER A 30 1.96 -4.96 -6.02
N VAL A 31 1.59 -5.92 -6.88
CA VAL A 31 0.23 -6.44 -6.97
C VAL A 31 -0.17 -7.11 -5.67
N TYR A 32 0.66 -8.02 -5.14
CA TYR A 32 0.37 -8.74 -3.90
C TYR A 32 0.08 -7.79 -2.72
N ILE A 33 0.93 -6.79 -2.51
CA ILE A 33 0.77 -5.81 -1.42
C ILE A 33 -0.54 -5.02 -1.60
N ARG A 34 -0.81 -4.55 -2.82
CA ARG A 34 -2.03 -3.80 -3.13
C ARG A 34 -3.30 -4.61 -2.88
N GLU A 35 -3.36 -5.82 -3.43
CA GLU A 35 -4.54 -6.67 -3.31
C GLU A 35 -4.74 -7.15 -1.87
N LEU A 36 -3.66 -7.48 -1.14
CA LEU A 36 -3.74 -7.85 0.27
C LEU A 36 -4.27 -6.69 1.14
N ALA A 37 -3.73 -5.48 0.97
CA ALA A 37 -4.20 -4.30 1.71
C ALA A 37 -5.68 -4.02 1.44
N ARG A 38 -6.12 -4.16 0.18
CA ARG A 38 -7.54 -3.98 -0.19
C ARG A 38 -8.46 -5.02 0.48
N GLU A 39 -8.08 -6.30 0.48
CA GLU A 39 -8.90 -7.34 1.13
C GLU A 39 -8.91 -7.23 2.66
N LEU A 40 -7.85 -6.70 3.28
CA LEU A 40 -7.82 -6.34 4.70
C LEU A 40 -8.73 -5.14 4.99
N GLY A 41 -8.69 -4.10 4.14
CA GLY A 41 -9.56 -2.93 4.22
C GLY A 41 -11.05 -3.30 4.18
N LYS A 42 -11.44 -4.23 3.30
CA LYS A 42 -12.81 -4.77 3.24
C LYS A 42 -13.26 -5.48 4.52
N GLN A 43 -12.32 -5.99 5.32
CA GLN A 43 -12.59 -6.61 6.62
C GLN A 43 -12.61 -5.59 7.77
N GLY A 44 -12.50 -4.28 7.47
CA GLY A 44 -12.49 -3.20 8.45
C GLY A 44 -11.13 -2.95 9.10
N ILE A 45 -10.05 -3.51 8.55
CA ILE A 45 -8.69 -3.33 9.05
C ILE A 45 -8.07 -2.12 8.34
N TRP A 46 -7.55 -1.16 9.12
CA TRP A 46 -6.88 0.00 8.54
C TRP A 46 -5.47 -0.38 8.11
N VAL A 47 -5.09 -0.13 6.86
CA VAL A 47 -3.76 -0.49 6.32
C VAL A 47 -3.12 0.74 5.70
N ASP A 48 -1.95 1.13 6.21
CA ASP A 48 -1.11 2.18 5.63
C ASP A 48 0.10 1.51 4.96
N ILE A 49 0.31 1.75 3.66
CA ILE A 49 1.48 1.22 2.93
C ILE A 49 2.49 2.35 2.72
N TYR A 50 3.63 2.24 3.38
CA TYR A 50 4.74 3.16 3.21
C TYR A 50 5.70 2.65 2.14
N THR A 51 5.95 3.48 1.15
CA THR A 51 6.94 3.22 0.10
C THR A 51 7.89 4.41 -0.05
N ARG A 52 8.91 4.25 -0.87
CA ARG A 52 9.89 5.31 -1.12
C ARG A 52 9.28 6.34 -2.08
N VAL A 53 9.37 7.62 -1.73
CA VAL A 53 9.02 8.74 -2.63
C VAL A 53 9.97 8.75 -3.83
N HIS A 54 9.43 8.90 -5.05
CA HIS A 54 10.19 8.89 -6.29
C HIS A 54 10.59 10.30 -6.75
N ASP A 55 9.65 11.26 -6.69
CA ASP A 55 9.88 12.69 -6.94
C ASP A 55 9.40 13.50 -5.72
N PRO A 56 10.13 14.53 -5.26
CA PRO A 56 9.69 15.39 -4.16
C PRO A 56 8.34 16.09 -4.38
N ARG A 57 7.87 16.15 -5.63
CA ARG A 57 6.57 16.72 -6.02
C ARG A 57 5.43 15.70 -6.01
N ASP A 58 5.72 14.42 -5.82
CA ASP A 58 4.70 13.38 -5.72
C ASP A 58 3.84 13.60 -4.48
N GLU A 59 2.57 13.22 -4.57
CA GLU A 59 1.68 13.19 -3.41
C GLU A 59 2.22 12.21 -2.36
N GLN A 60 2.29 12.66 -1.10
CA GLN A 60 2.84 11.85 -0.01
C GLN A 60 1.84 10.83 0.55
N ILE A 61 0.55 11.06 0.33
CA ILE A 61 -0.54 10.21 0.83
C ILE A 61 -1.51 9.97 -0.31
N LEU A 62 -1.77 8.70 -0.59
CA LEU A 62 -2.67 8.24 -1.65
C LEU A 62 -3.63 7.22 -1.04
N GLU A 63 -4.93 7.43 -1.26
CA GLU A 63 -5.97 6.51 -0.80
C GLU A 63 -6.06 5.31 -1.76
N LEU A 64 -5.90 4.11 -1.22
CA LEU A 64 -6.15 2.86 -1.93
C LEU A 64 -7.64 2.54 -1.79
N GLY A 65 -8.39 2.85 -2.86
CA GLY A 65 -9.85 2.70 -2.92
C GLY A 65 -10.39 1.32 -2.61
#